data_AF-A0A3B0K257-F1
#
_entry.id   AF-A0A3B0K257-F1
#
_cell.length_a   1.000
_cell.length_b   1.000
_cell.length_c   1.000
_cell.angle_alpha   90.00
_cell.angle_beta   90.00
_cell.angle_gamma   90.00
#
_symmetry.space_group_name_H-M   'P 1'
#
loop_
_entity.id
_entity.type
_entity.pdbx_description
1 polymer ?
#
loop_
_entity_poly.entity_id
_entity_poly.type
_entity_poly.pdbx_seq_one_letter_code
_entity_poly.pdbx_strand_id
1 'polypeptide(L)'
;MFPPHSEDQAAIVGLMKLLKQPASQSVRSESMTWLVPGHSLPIWSRRLRRNLEGRQRHLSGTRWRDYDVEIEDRLWSIWGGLHPRAPWFDSKVRGRQSLGCYVVACCAASIFRRLGDWTSKLLDAIVVNGDKYYRASVESSQRWNQNLSLDDMCVQCDFQDIRFLVQMELVAFGHVYSAAASASMSLLEALSYFFTRFQWGILECQERRFAFGFSSSHDGGYFLYDCSEWDKPIFPDDMGASYVLRARQLLVLLYCMVVTLNVRCKKVGFRLYNVDMVRVPNRKDTGEQVEAKLAVAEPTT
;
A
#
# COMPACT_ATOMS: atom_id res chain seq x y z
N MET A 1 25.82 -7.54 -27.86
CA MET A 1 26.26 -6.16 -27.63
C MET A 1 25.31 -5.26 -28.38
N PHE A 2 24.35 -4.65 -27.68
CA PHE A 2 23.39 -3.68 -28.22
C PHE A 2 23.09 -2.69 -27.09
N PRO A 3 23.02 -1.37 -27.34
CA PRO A 3 22.67 -0.40 -26.32
C PRO A 3 21.15 -0.16 -26.32
N PRO A 4 20.44 -0.36 -25.20
CA PRO A 4 19.10 0.20 -25.01
C PRO A 4 19.08 1.36 -24.00
N HIS A 5 20.25 1.80 -23.52
CA HIS A 5 20.33 2.62 -22.30
C HIS A 5 19.97 4.10 -22.45
N SER A 6 20.05 4.71 -23.64
CA SER A 6 20.00 6.17 -23.79
C SER A 6 18.60 6.79 -23.70
N GLU A 7 17.59 6.18 -24.34
CA GLU A 7 16.21 6.72 -24.31
C GLU A 7 15.49 6.41 -22.99
N ASP A 8 15.69 5.21 -22.46
CA ASP A 8 15.18 4.78 -21.15
C ASP A 8 15.76 5.65 -20.02
N GLN A 9 17.05 6.00 -20.08
CA GLN A 9 17.63 6.98 -19.16
C GLN A 9 17.02 8.37 -19.33
N ALA A 10 16.76 8.84 -20.56
CA ALA A 10 16.22 10.18 -20.78
C ALA A 10 14.79 10.34 -20.21
N ALA A 11 13.93 9.32 -20.38
CA ALA A 11 12.57 9.32 -19.82
C ALA A 11 12.59 9.28 -18.28
N ILE A 12 13.44 8.42 -17.70
CA ILE A 12 13.65 8.35 -16.25
C ILE A 12 14.23 9.68 -15.74
N VAL A 13 15.21 10.28 -16.42
CA VAL A 13 15.81 11.58 -16.05
C VAL A 13 14.78 12.71 -16.13
N GLY A 14 13.91 12.74 -17.14
CA GLY A 14 12.84 13.72 -17.27
C GLY A 14 11.80 13.62 -16.15
N LEU A 15 11.37 12.40 -15.83
CA LEU A 15 10.50 12.12 -14.69
C LEU A 15 11.17 12.44 -13.36
N MET A 16 12.47 12.17 -13.22
CA MET A 16 13.23 12.48 -12.02
C MET A 16 13.44 13.99 -11.84
N LYS A 17 13.63 14.75 -12.92
CA LYS A 17 13.64 16.22 -12.86
C LYS A 17 12.29 16.72 -12.35
N LEU A 18 11.18 16.13 -12.79
CA LEU A 18 9.84 16.45 -12.30
C LEU A 18 9.66 16.07 -10.83
N LEU A 19 10.04 14.85 -10.43
CA LEU A 19 9.92 14.38 -9.05
C LEU A 19 10.88 15.09 -8.08
N LYS A 20 11.95 15.72 -8.58
CA LYS A 20 12.92 16.51 -7.79
C LYS A 20 12.60 18.02 -7.76
N GLN A 21 11.73 18.53 -8.63
CA GLN A 21 11.35 19.95 -8.62
C GLN A 21 10.60 20.34 -7.33
N PRO A 22 10.77 21.59 -6.84
CA PRO A 22 9.92 22.14 -5.80
C PRO A 22 8.49 22.36 -6.34
N ALA A 23 7.49 22.27 -5.47
CA ALA A 23 6.04 22.20 -5.77
C ALA A 23 5.42 23.43 -6.48
N SER A 24 6.21 24.28 -7.13
CA SER A 24 5.78 25.55 -7.74
C SER A 24 5.47 25.47 -9.24
N GLN A 25 5.66 24.32 -9.89
CA GLN A 25 5.18 24.11 -11.26
C GLN A 25 3.81 23.46 -11.25
N SER A 26 2.96 23.84 -12.19
CA SER A 26 1.58 23.34 -12.32
C SER A 26 1.51 21.84 -12.08
N VAL A 27 0.63 21.44 -11.17
CA VAL A 27 0.43 20.04 -10.78
C VAL A 27 0.09 19.25 -12.06
N ARG A 28 1.05 18.47 -12.57
CA ARG A 28 0.86 17.66 -13.78
C ARG A 28 0.13 16.37 -13.41
N SER A 29 -0.93 16.06 -14.15
CA SER A 29 -1.63 14.77 -14.02
C SER A 29 -0.72 13.60 -14.40
N GLU A 30 -1.13 12.40 -14.02
CA GLU A 30 -0.48 11.16 -14.42
C GLU A 30 -0.36 11.02 -15.95
N SER A 31 0.74 10.41 -16.38
CA SER A 31 1.00 10.13 -17.78
C SER A 31 1.49 8.71 -17.97
N MET A 32 1.04 8.07 -19.05
CA MET A 32 1.51 6.75 -19.46
C MET A 32 3.01 6.75 -19.79
N THR A 33 3.59 7.92 -20.09
CA THR A 33 5.05 8.07 -20.29
C THR A 33 5.87 7.83 -19.02
N TRP A 34 5.23 7.71 -17.86
CA TRP A 34 5.89 7.35 -16.60
C TRP A 34 6.13 5.85 -16.48
N LEU A 35 5.42 5.05 -17.29
CA LEU A 35 5.60 3.62 -17.30
C LEU A 35 6.97 3.27 -17.86
N VAL A 36 7.56 2.30 -17.20
CA VAL A 36 8.87 1.81 -17.57
C VAL A 36 8.77 1.12 -18.95
N PRO A 37 9.68 1.42 -19.90
CA PRO A 37 9.78 0.70 -21.17
C PRO A 37 9.92 -0.82 -20.95
N GLY A 38 9.54 -1.64 -21.92
CA GLY A 38 9.36 -3.10 -21.73
C GLY A 38 10.58 -3.87 -21.19
N HIS A 39 11.78 -3.33 -21.31
CA HIS A 39 13.02 -3.93 -20.82
C HIS A 39 13.58 -3.29 -19.54
N SER A 40 13.01 -2.17 -19.11
CA SER A 40 13.49 -1.43 -17.94
C SER A 40 12.72 -1.87 -16.68
N LEU A 41 13.32 -1.63 -15.52
CA LEU A 41 12.76 -2.04 -14.23
C LEU A 41 12.22 -0.84 -13.44
N PRO A 42 11.13 -0.99 -12.68
CA PRO A 42 10.71 -0.01 -11.70
C PRO A 42 11.85 0.37 -10.78
N ILE A 43 11.91 1.63 -10.36
CA ILE A 43 13.09 2.14 -9.64
C ILE A 43 13.30 1.41 -8.31
N TRP A 44 12.25 0.87 -7.68
CA TRP A 44 12.32 0.05 -6.47
C TRP A 44 12.44 -1.47 -6.75
N SER A 45 12.64 -1.89 -7.99
CA SER A 45 12.78 -3.33 -8.32
C SER A 45 13.93 -3.96 -7.53
N ARG A 46 13.67 -5.11 -6.91
CA ARG A 46 14.62 -5.94 -6.16
C ARG A 46 15.73 -6.53 -7.04
N ARG A 47 15.55 -6.46 -8.36
CA ARG A 47 16.56 -6.87 -9.34
C ARG A 47 17.65 -5.81 -9.54
N LEU A 48 17.43 -4.58 -9.09
CA LEU A 48 18.42 -3.52 -9.10
C LEU A 48 19.27 -3.57 -7.81
N ARG A 49 20.60 -3.66 -7.96
CA ARG A 49 21.55 -3.70 -6.82
C ARG A 49 21.78 -2.32 -6.19
N ARG A 50 21.49 -1.26 -6.92
CA ARG A 50 21.71 0.12 -6.55
C ARG A 50 20.43 0.92 -6.74
N ASN A 51 20.23 1.94 -5.92
CA ASN A 51 19.20 2.94 -6.15
C ASN A 51 19.60 3.88 -7.31
N LEU A 52 18.73 4.85 -7.62
CA LEU A 52 18.96 5.79 -8.71
C LEU A 52 20.21 6.68 -8.54
N GLU A 53 20.67 6.88 -7.31
CA GLU A 53 21.89 7.66 -7.01
C GLU A 53 23.16 6.80 -7.01
N GLY A 54 23.04 5.53 -7.44
CA GLY A 54 24.14 4.59 -7.46
C GLY A 54 24.51 4.04 -6.08
N ARG A 55 23.77 4.37 -5.01
CA ARG A 55 24.02 3.80 -3.68
C ARG A 55 23.54 2.36 -3.64
N GLN A 56 24.35 1.49 -3.07
CA GLN A 56 24.03 0.07 -2.99
C GLN A 56 22.95 -0.18 -1.92
N ARG A 57 21.96 -1.00 -2.25
CA ARG A 57 20.89 -1.40 -1.32
C ARG A 57 21.38 -2.49 -0.36
N HIS A 58 20.67 -2.70 0.75
CA HIS A 58 20.94 -3.74 1.77
C HIS A 58 22.24 -3.63 2.56
N LEU A 59 22.96 -2.51 2.47
CA LEU A 59 24.11 -2.26 3.33
C LEU A 59 23.64 -1.52 4.58
N SER A 60 24.11 -1.95 5.75
CA SER A 60 23.72 -1.41 7.07
C SER A 60 24.09 0.06 7.33
N GLY A 61 24.55 0.81 6.32
CA GLY A 61 24.81 2.26 6.39
C GLY A 61 24.15 3.07 5.26
N THR A 62 23.42 2.44 4.34
CA THR A 62 22.71 3.13 3.25
C THR A 62 21.20 3.22 3.47
N ARG A 63 20.73 2.68 4.59
CA ARG A 63 19.32 2.63 4.97
C ARG A 63 18.93 3.81 5.85
N TRP A 64 17.66 4.18 5.75
CA TRP A 64 17.01 5.07 6.71
C TRP A 64 16.13 4.22 7.62
N ARG A 65 16.60 3.90 8.84
CA ARG A 65 15.96 2.90 9.72
C ARG A 65 15.82 1.56 8.98
N ASP A 66 14.62 0.98 8.93
CA ASP A 66 14.32 -0.26 8.20
C ASP A 66 14.12 -0.06 6.68
N TYR A 67 14.12 1.18 6.19
CA TYR A 67 13.88 1.49 4.79
C TYR A 67 15.15 1.51 3.93
N ASP A 68 15.05 0.95 2.72
CA ASP A 68 15.97 1.28 1.63
C ASP A 68 15.57 2.66 1.03
N VAL A 69 16.56 3.53 0.80
CA VAL A 69 16.35 4.85 0.19
C VAL A 69 16.32 4.71 -1.33
N GLU A 70 15.18 5.00 -1.96
CA GLU A 70 15.02 4.89 -3.43
C GLU A 70 15.25 6.23 -4.13
N ILE A 71 14.73 7.30 -3.53
CA ILE A 71 14.99 8.69 -3.90
C ILE A 71 15.19 9.47 -2.59
N GLU A 72 16.36 10.07 -2.43
CA GLU A 72 16.71 10.84 -1.23
C GLU A 72 15.60 11.85 -0.87
N ASP A 73 15.21 11.86 0.41
CA ASP A 73 14.15 12.70 0.99
C ASP A 73 12.75 12.60 0.35
N ARG A 74 12.50 11.62 -0.54
CA ARG A 74 11.25 11.56 -1.31
C ARG A 74 10.58 10.19 -1.35
N LEU A 75 11.35 9.12 -1.55
CA LEU A 75 10.83 7.77 -1.72
C LEU A 75 11.70 6.75 -1.00
N TRP A 76 11.05 5.91 -0.20
CA TRP A 76 11.68 4.84 0.54
C TRP A 76 10.89 3.54 0.35
N SER A 77 11.57 2.39 0.44
CA SER A 77 10.93 1.07 0.35
C SER A 77 11.24 0.19 1.56
N ILE A 78 10.26 -0.59 2.02
CA ILE A 78 10.45 -1.73 2.94
C ILE A 78 9.89 -2.98 2.27
N TRP A 79 10.51 -4.11 2.57
CA TRP A 79 10.17 -5.42 2.04
C TRP A 79 9.94 -6.39 3.19
N GLY A 80 8.85 -7.14 3.14
CA GLY A 80 8.61 -8.28 4.03
C GLY A 80 9.48 -9.49 3.62
N GLY A 81 9.50 -10.51 4.47
CA GLY A 81 10.03 -11.84 4.15
C GLY A 81 8.96 -12.79 3.61
N LEU A 82 7.68 -12.44 3.70
CA LEU A 82 6.55 -13.28 3.32
C LEU A 82 5.80 -12.77 2.10
N HIS A 83 5.42 -13.72 1.25
CA HIS A 83 4.50 -13.53 0.14
C HIS A 83 3.22 -14.37 0.35
N PRO A 84 2.03 -13.93 -0.07
CA PRO A 84 0.79 -14.72 -0.02
C PRO A 84 0.86 -16.13 -0.65
N ARG A 85 1.83 -16.38 -1.54
CA ARG A 85 2.06 -17.71 -2.14
C ARG A 85 2.92 -18.64 -1.29
N ALA A 86 3.38 -18.21 -0.12
CA ALA A 86 4.30 -19.00 0.69
C ALA A 86 3.70 -20.37 1.08
N PRO A 87 4.48 -21.47 1.09
CA PRO A 87 3.95 -22.84 1.22
C PRO A 87 3.24 -23.18 2.53
N TRP A 88 3.36 -22.35 3.55
CA TRP A 88 2.79 -22.57 4.87
C TRP A 88 1.35 -22.04 5.02
N PHE A 89 0.87 -21.21 4.08
CA PHE A 89 -0.55 -20.82 4.01
C PHE A 89 -1.43 -21.95 3.49
N ASP A 90 -2.70 -21.99 3.88
CA ASP A 90 -3.64 -23.04 3.44
C ASP A 90 -3.73 -23.09 1.91
N SER A 91 -3.48 -24.27 1.33
CA SER A 91 -3.47 -24.50 -0.12
C SER A 91 -4.80 -24.15 -0.79
N LYS A 92 -5.91 -24.17 -0.06
CA LYS A 92 -7.23 -23.78 -0.59
C LYS A 92 -7.28 -22.31 -0.97
N VAL A 93 -6.66 -21.41 -0.21
CA VAL A 93 -6.75 -19.95 -0.43
C VAL A 93 -5.43 -19.30 -0.84
N ARG A 94 -4.31 -20.04 -0.74
CA ARG A 94 -2.95 -19.56 -1.00
C ARG A 94 -2.84 -18.79 -2.33
N GLY A 95 -2.28 -17.59 -2.25
CA GLY A 95 -2.10 -16.68 -3.38
C GLY A 95 -3.31 -15.79 -3.70
N ARG A 96 -4.46 -15.96 -3.04
CA ARG A 96 -5.69 -15.15 -3.26
C ARG A 96 -5.97 -14.14 -2.16
N GLN A 97 -5.24 -14.23 -1.05
CA GLN A 97 -5.49 -13.45 0.17
C GLN A 97 -5.01 -11.99 0.13
N SER A 98 -4.49 -11.49 -1.00
CA SER A 98 -3.97 -10.11 -1.12
C SER A 98 -4.98 -9.06 -0.70
N LEU A 99 -6.27 -9.26 -1.01
CA LEU A 99 -7.33 -8.34 -0.58
C LEU A 99 -7.43 -8.22 0.96
N GLY A 100 -7.33 -9.35 1.66
CA GLY A 100 -7.30 -9.36 3.12
C GLY A 100 -6.05 -8.63 3.65
N CYS A 101 -4.90 -8.83 3.01
CA CYS A 101 -3.67 -8.10 3.35
C CYS A 101 -3.81 -6.59 3.17
N TYR A 102 -4.51 -6.11 2.13
CA TYR A 102 -4.72 -4.68 1.89
C TYR A 102 -5.56 -4.03 2.99
N VAL A 103 -6.65 -4.68 3.41
CA VAL A 103 -7.48 -4.21 4.54
C VAL A 103 -6.67 -4.18 5.85
N VAL A 104 -5.91 -5.24 6.11
CA VAL A 104 -5.06 -5.31 7.31
C VAL A 104 -3.94 -4.27 7.27
N ALA A 105 -3.40 -3.92 6.10
CA ALA A 105 -2.42 -2.84 5.97
C ALA A 105 -3.01 -1.47 6.37
N CYS A 106 -4.28 -1.21 6.02
CA CYS A 106 -5.00 -0.03 6.51
C CYS A 106 -5.18 -0.06 8.04
N CYS A 107 -5.53 -1.22 8.61
CA CYS A 107 -5.62 -1.41 10.07
C CYS A 107 -4.29 -1.10 10.76
N ALA A 108 -3.19 -1.65 10.22
CA ALA A 108 -1.84 -1.39 10.70
C ALA A 108 -1.47 0.10 10.63
N ALA A 109 -1.80 0.79 9.54
CA ALA A 109 -1.58 2.23 9.40
C ALA A 109 -2.37 3.09 10.39
N SER A 110 -3.56 2.65 10.77
CA SER A 110 -4.37 3.33 11.80
C SER A 110 -3.74 3.25 13.21
N ILE A 111 -2.93 2.21 13.49
CA ILE A 111 -2.23 2.01 14.76
C ILE A 111 -0.84 2.64 14.69
N PHE A 112 -0.03 2.23 13.71
CA PHE A 112 1.35 2.62 13.53
C PHE A 112 1.44 3.84 12.60
N ARG A 113 0.89 4.96 13.07
CA ARG A 113 0.79 6.20 12.26
C ARG A 113 2.14 6.81 11.89
N ARG A 114 3.20 6.57 12.67
CA ARG A 114 4.57 6.96 12.30
C ARG A 114 5.09 5.96 11.28
N LEU A 115 4.83 6.22 10.01
CA LEU A 115 5.18 5.30 8.92
C LEU A 115 6.68 4.98 8.91
N GLY A 116 7.54 5.93 9.28
CA GLY A 116 8.98 5.70 9.44
C GLY A 116 9.40 4.61 10.44
N ASP A 117 8.49 4.14 11.31
CA ASP A 117 8.75 3.06 12.27
C ASP A 117 8.28 1.68 11.76
N TRP A 118 7.73 1.61 10.55
CA TRP A 118 7.35 0.33 9.96
C TRP A 118 8.60 -0.51 9.72
N THR A 119 8.45 -1.82 9.84
CA THR A 119 9.56 -2.76 9.71
C THR A 119 9.17 -3.93 8.81
N SER A 120 10.16 -4.68 8.32
CA SER A 120 9.93 -5.92 7.58
C SER A 120 9.02 -6.90 8.35
N LYS A 121 9.20 -6.99 9.67
CA LYS A 121 8.35 -7.83 10.56
C LYS A 121 6.90 -7.37 10.61
N LEU A 122 6.64 -6.06 10.53
CA LEU A 122 5.28 -5.52 10.47
C LEU A 122 4.60 -5.95 9.16
N LEU A 123 5.31 -5.89 8.03
CA LEU A 123 4.79 -6.35 6.74
C LEU A 123 4.46 -7.84 6.78
N ASP A 124 5.34 -8.67 7.36
CA ASP A 124 5.06 -10.08 7.57
C ASP A 124 3.81 -10.29 8.43
N ALA A 125 3.66 -9.54 9.53
CA ALA A 125 2.45 -9.58 10.35
C ALA A 125 1.19 -9.18 9.57
N ILE A 126 1.27 -8.21 8.64
CA ILE A 126 0.16 -7.85 7.76
C ILE A 126 -0.22 -9.02 6.86
N VAL A 127 0.74 -9.71 6.25
CA VAL A 127 0.45 -10.89 5.40
C VAL A 127 -0.21 -12.01 6.20
N VAL A 128 0.28 -12.29 7.41
CA VAL A 128 -0.26 -13.35 8.27
C VAL A 128 -1.69 -13.05 8.73
N ASN A 129 -1.95 -11.83 9.20
CA ASN A 129 -3.31 -11.46 9.63
C ASN A 129 -4.24 -11.26 8.43
N GLY A 130 -3.70 -10.84 7.27
CA GLY A 130 -4.43 -10.78 6.00
C GLY A 130 -4.93 -12.13 5.53
N ASP A 131 -4.11 -13.19 5.64
CA ASP A 131 -4.55 -14.57 5.40
C ASP A 131 -5.70 -15.00 6.32
N LYS A 132 -5.56 -14.75 7.64
CA LYS A 132 -6.61 -15.08 8.62
C LYS A 132 -7.93 -14.38 8.30
N TYR A 133 -7.87 -13.07 8.04
CA TYR A 133 -9.03 -12.26 7.72
C TYR A 133 -9.67 -12.67 6.38
N TYR A 134 -8.86 -12.98 5.36
CA TYR A 134 -9.37 -13.47 4.09
C TYR A 134 -10.06 -14.83 4.23
N ARG A 135 -9.48 -15.78 4.99
CA ARG A 135 -10.13 -17.08 5.24
C ARG A 135 -11.46 -16.94 5.96
N ALA A 136 -11.52 -16.10 7.00
CA ALA A 136 -12.78 -15.81 7.67
C ALA A 136 -13.83 -15.23 6.71
N SER A 137 -13.39 -14.38 5.76
CA SER A 137 -14.27 -13.82 4.72
C SER A 137 -14.73 -14.87 3.70
N VAL A 138 -13.86 -15.79 3.30
CA VAL A 138 -14.21 -16.93 2.43
C VAL A 138 -15.21 -17.86 3.13
N GLU A 139 -15.00 -18.14 4.40
CA GLU A 139 -15.91 -18.93 5.23
C GLU A 139 -17.27 -18.24 5.37
N SER A 140 -17.31 -16.94 5.66
CA SER A 140 -18.56 -16.20 5.80
C SER A 140 -19.33 -16.08 4.48
N SER A 141 -18.65 -15.83 3.37
CA SER A 141 -19.27 -15.68 2.04
C SER A 141 -19.53 -17.01 1.33
N GLN A 142 -18.98 -18.12 1.84
CA GLN A 142 -19.00 -19.46 1.21
C GLN A 142 -18.35 -19.52 -0.19
N ARG A 143 -17.46 -18.57 -0.53
CA ARG A 143 -16.83 -18.43 -1.86
C ARG A 143 -15.46 -19.10 -1.97
N TRP A 144 -15.38 -20.39 -1.66
CA TRP A 144 -14.10 -21.12 -1.64
C TRP A 144 -13.37 -21.17 -2.99
N ASN A 145 -14.08 -21.14 -4.13
CA ASN A 145 -13.48 -21.31 -5.46
C ASN A 145 -13.37 -20.01 -6.27
N GLN A 146 -13.63 -18.86 -5.65
CA GLN A 146 -13.66 -17.56 -6.34
C GLN A 146 -12.77 -16.54 -5.61
N ASN A 147 -12.29 -15.54 -6.33
CA ASN A 147 -11.66 -14.39 -5.69
C ASN A 147 -12.76 -13.52 -5.06
N LEU A 148 -12.57 -13.14 -3.80
CA LEU A 148 -13.48 -12.21 -3.12
C LEU A 148 -13.43 -10.83 -3.76
N SER A 149 -14.60 -10.20 -3.88
CA SER A 149 -14.74 -8.75 -4.05
C SER A 149 -14.67 -8.07 -2.67
N LEU A 150 -14.69 -6.74 -2.66
CA LEU A 150 -14.73 -5.96 -1.41
C LEU A 150 -16.01 -6.23 -0.61
N ASP A 151 -17.15 -6.46 -1.28
CA ASP A 151 -18.44 -6.74 -0.64
C ASP A 151 -18.50 -8.12 0.03
N ASP A 152 -17.62 -9.04 -0.37
CA ASP A 152 -17.54 -10.39 0.21
C ASP A 152 -16.72 -10.42 1.51
N MET A 153 -16.04 -9.31 1.87
CA MET A 153 -15.13 -9.27 3.01
C MET A 153 -15.88 -9.10 4.34
N CYS A 154 -15.42 -9.78 5.39
CA CYS A 154 -16.01 -9.67 6.72
C CYS A 154 -15.93 -8.25 7.28
N VAL A 155 -16.97 -7.81 7.99
CA VAL A 155 -16.95 -6.53 8.72
C VAL A 155 -15.93 -6.56 9.88
N GLN A 156 -15.75 -7.69 10.54
CA GLN A 156 -14.78 -7.81 11.63
C GLN A 156 -13.40 -8.21 11.09
N CYS A 157 -12.39 -7.38 11.36
CA CYS A 157 -10.99 -7.65 11.06
C CYS A 157 -10.17 -7.60 12.34
N ASP A 158 -9.37 -8.64 12.61
CA ASP A 158 -8.44 -8.65 13.74
C ASP A 158 -7.02 -8.42 13.22
N PHE A 159 -6.28 -7.52 13.86
CA PHE A 159 -4.87 -7.31 13.60
C PHE A 159 -4.11 -7.28 14.92
N GLN A 160 -3.26 -8.30 15.13
CA GLN A 160 -2.68 -8.60 16.44
C GLN A 160 -3.79 -8.76 17.49
N ASP A 161 -3.71 -8.10 18.65
CA ASP A 161 -4.70 -8.20 19.74
C ASP A 161 -5.81 -7.14 19.63
N ILE A 162 -5.89 -6.42 18.51
CA ILE A 162 -6.85 -5.34 18.27
C ILE A 162 -7.91 -5.80 17.27
N ARG A 163 -9.17 -5.63 17.65
CA ARG A 163 -10.33 -5.89 16.80
C ARG A 163 -10.83 -4.61 16.16
N PHE A 164 -11.11 -4.68 14.86
CA PHE A 164 -11.67 -3.61 14.06
C PHE A 164 -13.04 -4.02 13.50
N LEU A 165 -13.97 -3.07 13.47
CA LEU A 165 -15.08 -3.06 12.54
C LEU A 165 -14.64 -2.24 11.33
N VAL A 166 -14.61 -2.89 10.18
CA VAL A 166 -14.15 -2.35 8.91
C VAL A 166 -15.34 -2.16 7.99
N GLN A 167 -15.45 -0.98 7.40
CA GLN A 167 -16.38 -0.66 6.34
C GLN A 167 -15.61 -0.12 5.15
N MET A 168 -15.93 -0.60 3.96
CA MET A 168 -15.28 -0.18 2.73
C MET A 168 -16.30 0.47 1.81
N GLU A 169 -16.05 1.71 1.42
CA GLU A 169 -17.02 2.50 0.65
C GLU A 169 -16.36 3.04 -0.61
N LEU A 170 -17.02 2.90 -1.76
CA LEU A 170 -16.58 3.55 -2.99
C LEU A 170 -16.74 5.06 -2.85
N VAL A 171 -15.63 5.80 -2.85
CA VAL A 171 -15.64 7.25 -2.62
C VAL A 171 -15.22 8.06 -3.84
N ALA A 172 -14.44 7.48 -4.75
CA ALA A 172 -14.06 8.12 -6.00
C ALA A 172 -13.82 7.07 -7.08
N PHE A 173 -14.08 7.43 -8.34
CA PHE A 173 -13.80 6.60 -9.50
C PHE A 173 -13.49 7.48 -10.70
N GLY A 174 -12.84 6.91 -11.70
CA GLY A 174 -12.44 7.65 -12.88
C GLY A 174 -11.69 6.77 -13.85
N HIS A 175 -10.89 7.38 -14.71
CA HIS A 175 -10.04 6.64 -15.64
C HIS A 175 -8.61 7.15 -15.56
N VAL A 176 -7.65 6.22 -15.61
CA VAL A 176 -6.22 6.57 -15.64
C VAL A 176 -5.90 7.37 -16.91
N TYR A 177 -5.03 8.37 -16.76
CA TYR A 177 -4.57 9.25 -17.83
C TYR A 177 -5.68 10.10 -18.47
N SER A 178 -6.72 10.40 -17.69
CA SER A 178 -7.74 11.37 -18.10
C SER A 178 -7.13 12.78 -18.19
N ALA A 179 -7.57 13.55 -19.17
CA ALA A 179 -7.16 14.94 -19.29
C ALA A 179 -7.76 15.77 -18.14
N ALA A 180 -7.08 16.86 -17.77
CA ALA A 180 -7.60 17.79 -16.80
C ALA A 180 -8.99 18.31 -17.23
N ALA A 181 -9.92 18.42 -16.28
CA ALA A 181 -11.29 18.87 -16.52
C ALA A 181 -12.10 18.02 -17.53
N SER A 182 -11.73 16.75 -17.73
CA SER A 182 -12.57 15.82 -18.49
C SER A 182 -13.81 15.40 -17.68
N ALA A 183 -14.81 14.81 -18.33
CA ALA A 183 -16.01 14.30 -17.64
C ALA A 183 -15.70 13.18 -16.62
N SER A 184 -14.54 12.55 -16.73
CA SER A 184 -14.05 11.54 -15.78
C SER A 184 -12.90 12.12 -14.97
N MET A 185 -12.89 11.83 -13.66
CA MET A 185 -11.74 12.17 -12.81
C MET A 185 -10.48 11.44 -13.29
N SER A 186 -9.35 12.16 -13.27
CA SER A 186 -8.02 11.55 -13.31
C SER A 186 -7.68 10.90 -11.97
N LEU A 187 -6.66 10.06 -11.94
CA LEU A 187 -6.20 9.44 -10.69
C LEU A 187 -5.71 10.50 -9.70
N LEU A 188 -5.03 11.55 -10.19
CA LEU A 188 -4.59 12.66 -9.34
C LEU A 188 -5.75 13.45 -8.75
N GLU A 189 -6.78 13.76 -9.54
CA GLU A 189 -7.99 14.44 -9.06
C GLU A 189 -8.70 13.58 -8.01
N ALA A 190 -8.84 12.28 -8.25
CA ALA A 190 -9.48 11.36 -7.32
C ALA A 190 -8.70 11.20 -6.01
N LEU A 191 -7.37 11.11 -6.05
CA LEU A 191 -6.55 11.07 -4.83
C LEU A 191 -6.60 12.40 -4.07
N SER A 192 -6.56 13.53 -4.79
CA SER A 192 -6.66 14.85 -4.18
C SER A 192 -7.99 14.99 -3.44
N TYR A 193 -9.10 14.58 -4.07
CA TYR A 193 -10.41 14.50 -3.44
C TYR A 193 -10.43 13.54 -2.26
N PHE A 194 -9.91 12.32 -2.42
CA PHE A 194 -9.87 11.29 -1.38
C PHE A 194 -9.22 11.80 -0.09
N PHE A 195 -8.02 12.39 -0.20
CA PHE A 195 -7.25 12.86 0.96
C PHE A 195 -7.81 14.13 1.62
N THR A 196 -8.86 14.75 1.07
CA THR A 196 -9.59 15.82 1.78
C THR A 196 -10.40 15.27 2.97
N ARG A 197 -10.77 13.98 2.92
CA ARG A 197 -11.74 13.38 3.87
C ARG A 197 -11.29 12.06 4.47
N PHE A 198 -10.43 11.32 3.78
CA PHE A 198 -10.08 9.95 4.13
C PHE A 198 -8.56 9.79 4.25
N GLN A 199 -8.12 8.88 5.12
CA GLN A 199 -6.70 8.62 5.36
C GLN A 199 -6.21 7.33 4.70
N TRP A 200 -7.05 6.29 4.65
CA TRP A 200 -6.66 4.94 4.26
C TRP A 200 -7.65 4.41 3.24
N GLY A 201 -7.14 3.80 2.17
CA GLY A 201 -7.98 3.31 1.10
C GLY A 201 -7.38 2.14 0.35
N ILE A 202 -8.23 1.52 -0.46
CA ILE A 202 -7.84 0.51 -1.43
C ILE A 202 -8.12 1.07 -2.81
N LEU A 203 -7.12 1.00 -3.68
CA LEU A 203 -7.29 1.28 -5.09
C LEU A 203 -7.56 -0.03 -5.81
N GLU A 204 -8.54 -0.03 -6.70
CA GLU A 204 -8.80 -1.10 -7.66
C GLU A 204 -8.73 -0.56 -9.09
N CYS A 205 -8.01 -1.26 -9.96
CA CYS A 205 -7.97 -0.97 -11.38
C CYS A 205 -7.69 -2.28 -12.14
N GLN A 206 -8.64 -2.73 -12.94
CA GLN A 206 -8.65 -4.08 -13.52
C GLN A 206 -8.52 -5.16 -12.43
N GLU A 207 -7.59 -6.11 -12.59
CA GLU A 207 -7.31 -7.17 -11.62
C GLU A 207 -6.28 -6.75 -10.56
N ARG A 208 -5.76 -5.51 -10.64
CA ARG A 208 -4.76 -4.99 -9.71
C ARG A 208 -5.42 -4.19 -8.60
N ARG A 209 -4.97 -4.46 -7.38
CA ARG A 209 -5.39 -3.77 -6.17
C ARG A 209 -4.18 -3.50 -5.29
N PHE A 210 -4.23 -2.45 -4.49
CA PHE A 210 -3.26 -2.21 -3.42
C PHE A 210 -3.84 -1.26 -2.38
N ALA A 211 -3.31 -1.34 -1.16
CA ALA A 211 -3.65 -0.39 -0.11
C ALA A 211 -2.81 0.88 -0.24
N PHE A 212 -3.38 2.01 0.13
CA PHE A 212 -2.68 3.28 0.16
C PHE A 212 -3.19 4.16 1.30
N GLY A 213 -2.45 5.22 1.61
CA GLY A 213 -2.95 6.19 2.55
C GLY A 213 -1.98 7.32 2.86
N PHE A 214 -2.38 8.15 3.83
CA PHE A 214 -1.61 9.30 4.30
C PHE A 214 -1.67 9.43 5.83
N SER A 215 -0.50 9.62 6.43
CA SER A 215 -0.36 9.97 7.85
C SER A 215 0.29 11.33 8.03
N SER A 216 -0.38 12.21 8.78
CA SER A 216 0.16 13.52 9.18
C SER A 216 1.11 13.48 10.37
N SER A 217 1.35 12.30 10.97
CA SER A 217 2.25 12.15 12.11
C SER A 217 3.72 12.45 11.73
N HIS A 218 4.57 12.71 12.75
CA HIS A 218 6.02 12.78 12.54
C HIS A 218 6.54 11.52 11.84
N ASP A 219 7.41 11.66 10.86
CA ASP A 219 7.86 10.60 9.95
C ASP A 219 6.72 9.85 9.22
N GLY A 220 5.54 10.46 9.12
CA GLY A 220 4.42 10.00 8.30
C GLY A 220 4.66 10.24 6.81
N GLY A 221 3.64 10.70 6.11
CA GLY A 221 3.62 10.85 4.66
C GLY A 221 2.63 9.90 3.99
N TYR A 222 2.81 9.71 2.70
CA TYR A 222 1.99 8.81 1.90
C TYR A 222 2.59 7.40 1.89
N PHE A 223 1.75 6.39 1.73
CA PHE A 223 2.22 5.04 1.43
C PHE A 223 1.39 4.33 0.36
N LEU A 224 2.03 3.37 -0.28
CA LEU A 224 1.42 2.29 -1.06
C LEU A 224 1.92 0.98 -0.47
N TYR A 225 1.02 0.05 -0.17
CA TYR A 225 1.34 -1.32 0.23
C TYR A 225 0.82 -2.30 -0.81
N ASP A 226 1.71 -3.16 -1.29
CA ASP A 226 1.34 -4.26 -2.19
C ASP A 226 2.01 -5.58 -1.75
N CYS A 227 1.33 -6.70 -2.06
CA CYS A 227 1.81 -8.05 -1.80
C CYS A 227 1.41 -9.03 -2.91
N SER A 228 0.97 -8.54 -4.07
CA SER A 228 0.56 -9.37 -5.20
C SER A 228 1.71 -9.71 -6.16
N GLU A 229 2.76 -8.89 -6.18
CA GLU A 229 3.87 -9.01 -7.13
C GLU A 229 4.72 -10.27 -6.87
N TRP A 230 4.92 -11.02 -7.96
CA TRP A 230 5.71 -12.24 -8.02
C TRP A 230 6.48 -12.23 -9.34
N ASP A 231 7.75 -12.64 -9.30
CA ASP A 231 8.69 -12.57 -10.42
C ASP A 231 8.84 -11.14 -10.98
N LYS A 232 9.03 -11.04 -12.29
CA LYS A 232 9.30 -9.83 -13.04
C LYS A 232 8.05 -8.93 -13.06
N PRO A 233 8.21 -7.60 -12.97
CA PRO A 233 9.48 -6.87 -13.03
C PRO A 233 10.10 -6.56 -11.65
N ILE A 234 9.40 -6.79 -10.55
CA ILE A 234 9.85 -6.36 -9.22
C ILE A 234 10.86 -7.33 -8.62
N PHE A 235 10.64 -8.63 -8.74
CA PHE A 235 11.44 -9.67 -8.12
C PHE A 235 12.22 -10.49 -9.16
N PRO A 236 13.31 -11.17 -8.75
CA PRO A 236 13.88 -12.25 -9.56
C PRO A 236 12.86 -13.40 -9.76
N ASP A 237 13.17 -14.31 -10.68
CA ASP A 237 12.33 -15.46 -10.95
C ASP A 237 12.18 -16.36 -9.71
N ASP A 238 10.97 -16.90 -9.53
CA ASP A 238 10.47 -17.68 -8.39
C ASP A 238 10.53 -16.99 -7.03
N MET A 239 10.41 -15.65 -7.03
CA MET A 239 10.42 -14.85 -5.79
C MET A 239 9.27 -13.84 -5.76
N GLY A 240 8.83 -13.53 -4.55
CA GLY A 240 7.89 -12.45 -4.27
C GLY A 240 7.94 -12.08 -2.80
N ALA A 241 7.44 -10.90 -2.47
CA ALA A 241 7.28 -10.44 -1.10
C ALA A 241 6.21 -9.35 -1.02
N SER A 242 5.67 -9.12 0.17
CA SER A 242 4.99 -7.87 0.47
C SER A 242 5.97 -6.70 0.53
N TYR A 243 5.52 -5.50 0.20
CA TYR A 243 6.33 -4.30 0.26
C TYR A 243 5.51 -3.04 0.51
N VAL A 244 6.18 -2.02 1.04
CA VAL A 244 5.65 -0.66 1.21
C VAL A 244 6.54 0.31 0.48
N LEU A 245 5.93 1.22 -0.25
CA LEU A 245 6.57 2.43 -0.77
C LEU A 245 6.07 3.61 0.05
N ARG A 246 6.98 4.25 0.79
CA ARG A 246 6.69 5.47 1.56
C ARG A 246 7.12 6.68 0.73
N ALA A 247 6.20 7.61 0.50
CA ALA A 247 6.42 8.81 -0.30
C ALA A 247 6.18 10.07 0.54
N ARG A 248 7.04 11.07 0.40
CA ARG A 248 6.86 12.36 1.10
C ARG A 248 5.81 13.26 0.43
N GLN A 249 5.60 13.10 -0.87
CA GLN A 249 4.75 13.96 -1.70
C GLN A 249 3.72 13.14 -2.48
N LEU A 250 2.53 13.71 -2.68
CA LEU A 250 1.43 13.06 -3.41
C LEU A 250 1.84 12.71 -4.84
N LEU A 251 2.61 13.55 -5.53
CA LEU A 251 3.08 13.27 -6.89
C LEU A 251 3.99 12.04 -6.95
N VAL A 252 4.80 11.81 -5.91
CA VAL A 252 5.65 10.62 -5.81
C VAL A 252 4.81 9.38 -5.55
N LEU A 253 3.78 9.47 -4.70
CA LEU A 253 2.79 8.40 -4.52
C LEU A 253 2.08 8.07 -5.84
N LEU A 254 1.61 9.09 -6.56
CA LEU A 254 0.94 8.93 -7.85
C LEU A 254 1.85 8.21 -8.86
N TYR A 255 3.14 8.58 -8.92
CA TYR A 255 4.12 7.86 -9.73
C TYR A 255 4.21 6.38 -9.33
N CYS A 256 4.32 6.09 -8.02
CA CYS A 256 4.35 4.72 -7.50
C CYS A 256 3.10 3.94 -7.92
N MET A 257 1.92 4.53 -7.82
CA MET A 257 0.65 3.92 -8.23
C MET A 257 0.61 3.63 -9.72
N VAL A 258 0.98 4.58 -10.57
CA VAL A 258 0.97 4.41 -12.04
C VAL A 258 1.87 3.26 -12.47
N VAL A 259 3.09 3.19 -11.94
CA VAL A 259 4.04 2.12 -12.26
C VAL A 259 3.60 0.78 -11.67
N THR A 260 3.04 0.75 -10.46
CA THR A 260 2.49 -0.48 -9.84
C THR A 260 1.27 -1.00 -10.62
N LEU A 261 0.43 -0.11 -11.15
CA LEU A 261 -0.69 -0.47 -12.00
C LEU A 261 -0.24 -0.96 -13.38
N ASN A 262 0.82 -0.37 -13.95
CA ASN A 262 1.38 -0.73 -15.26
C ASN A 262 0.34 -0.78 -16.40
N VAL A 263 -0.68 0.08 -16.34
CA VAL A 263 -1.77 0.12 -17.34
C VAL A 263 -1.30 0.89 -18.57
N ARG A 264 -1.11 0.20 -19.70
CA ARG A 264 -0.56 0.76 -20.96
C ARG A 264 -1.62 1.24 -21.95
N CYS A 265 -2.85 1.45 -21.49
CA CYS A 265 -3.95 1.96 -22.30
C CYS A 265 -4.68 3.08 -21.57
N LYS A 266 -5.22 4.04 -22.34
CA LYS A 266 -6.06 5.12 -21.83
C LYS A 266 -7.47 4.60 -21.55
N LYS A 267 -8.23 5.35 -20.74
CA LYS A 267 -9.65 5.07 -20.45
C LYS A 267 -9.88 3.73 -19.73
N VAL A 268 -8.91 3.28 -18.94
CA VAL A 268 -9.11 2.15 -18.02
C VAL A 268 -9.64 2.70 -16.71
N GLY A 269 -10.78 2.15 -16.27
CA GLY A 269 -11.46 2.58 -15.06
C GLY A 269 -10.71 2.19 -13.79
N PHE A 270 -10.63 3.10 -12.82
CA PHE A 270 -10.18 2.83 -11.46
C PHE A 270 -11.28 3.19 -10.45
N ARG A 271 -11.18 2.59 -9.27
CA ARG A 271 -12.03 2.85 -8.11
C ARG A 271 -11.16 3.06 -6.86
N LEU A 272 -11.50 4.06 -6.06
CA LEU A 272 -10.91 4.30 -4.75
C LEU A 272 -11.97 4.03 -3.70
N TYR A 273 -11.66 3.09 -2.82
CA TYR A 273 -12.49 2.76 -1.67
C TYR A 273 -11.86 3.36 -0.42
N ASN A 274 -12.64 4.02 0.44
CA ASN A 274 -12.19 4.27 1.79
C ASN A 274 -12.15 2.93 2.55
N VAL A 275 -11.27 2.83 3.53
CA VAL A 275 -11.34 1.78 4.55
C VAL A 275 -11.56 2.48 5.88
N ASP A 276 -12.82 2.61 6.29
CA ASP A 276 -13.20 3.15 7.59
C ASP A 276 -13.08 2.05 8.65
N MET A 277 -12.58 2.42 9.82
CA MET A 277 -12.14 1.47 10.84
C MET A 277 -12.46 1.98 12.23
N VAL A 278 -13.31 1.25 12.95
CA VAL A 278 -13.63 1.51 14.35
C VAL A 278 -13.01 0.42 15.20
N ARG A 279 -12.18 0.81 16.19
CA ARG A 279 -11.62 -0.13 17.16
C ARG A 279 -12.71 -0.57 18.13
N VAL A 280 -12.82 -1.88 18.33
CA VAL A 280 -13.71 -2.45 19.33
C VAL A 280 -12.91 -2.63 20.62
N PRO A 281 -13.35 -2.04 21.75
CA PRO A 281 -12.72 -2.27 23.05
C PRO A 281 -12.75 -3.76 23.41
N ASN A 282 -11.65 -4.28 23.96
CA ASN A 282 -11.64 -5.64 24.47
C ASN A 282 -12.53 -5.73 25.73
N ARG A 283 -13.32 -6.81 25.86
CA ARG A 283 -14.18 -7.04 27.04
C ARG A 283 -13.43 -7.00 28.39
N LYS A 284 -12.09 -7.18 28.39
CA LYS A 284 -11.26 -7.11 29.59
C LYS A 284 -11.04 -5.68 30.08
N ASP A 285 -10.96 -4.68 29.19
CA ASP A 285 -10.79 -3.26 29.56
C ASP A 285 -12.03 -2.69 30.25
N THR A 286 -13.22 -3.24 29.95
CA THR A 286 -14.47 -2.90 30.63
C THR A 286 -14.59 -3.52 32.02
N GLY A 287 -13.85 -4.59 32.33
CA GLY A 287 -13.86 -5.22 33.66
C GLY A 287 -13.00 -4.46 34.66
N GLU A 288 -11.77 -4.09 34.27
CA GLU A 288 -10.85 -3.35 35.15
C GLU A 288 -11.36 -1.93 35.46
N GLN A 289 -12.05 -1.27 34.52
CA GLN A 289 -12.64 0.05 34.79
C GLN A 289 -13.88 0.01 35.71
N VAL A 290 -14.56 -1.13 35.81
CA VAL A 290 -15.71 -1.31 36.71
C VAL A 290 -15.21 -1.70 38.11
N GLU A 291 -14.22 -2.61 38.20
CA GLU A 291 -13.58 -2.96 39.49
C GLU A 291 -12.83 -1.77 40.11
N ALA A 292 -12.13 -0.95 39.31
CA ALA A 292 -11.47 0.26 39.81
C ALA A 292 -12.46 1.35 40.29
N LYS A 293 -13.70 1.37 39.79
CA LYS A 293 -14.76 2.25 40.29
C LYS A 293 -15.46 1.70 41.53
N LEU A 294 -15.51 0.38 41.70
CA LEU A 294 -16.05 -0.29 42.89
C LEU A 294 -15.07 -0.23 44.07
N ALA A 295 -13.76 -0.32 43.83
CA ALA A 295 -12.73 -0.25 44.87
C ALA A 295 -12.54 1.16 45.50
N VAL A 296 -13.05 2.22 44.87
CA VAL A 296 -13.04 3.59 45.42
C VAL A 296 -14.30 3.90 46.24
N ALA A 297 -15.27 2.99 46.26
CA ALA A 297 -16.57 3.19 46.91
C ALA A 297 -16.70 2.47 48.28
N GLU A 298 -15.63 1.92 48.85
CA GLU A 298 -15.66 1.44 50.24
C GLU A 298 -15.47 2.61 51.22
N PRO A 299 -16.46 2.90 52.09
CA PRO A 299 -16.34 3.97 53.07
C PRO A 299 -15.43 3.52 54.21
N THR A 300 -14.41 4.34 54.48
CA THR A 300 -13.61 4.25 55.70
C THR A 300 -14.55 4.44 56.89
N THR A 301 -14.69 3.39 57.71
CA THR A 301 -15.26 3.46 59.06
C THR A 301 -14.16 3.22 60.07
#